data_AF-A0A4V3F9C0-F1
#
_entry.id   AF-A0A4V3F9C0-F1
#
_cell.length_a   1.000
_cell.length_b   1.000
_cell.length_c   1.000
_cell.angle_alpha   90.00
_cell.angle_beta   90.00
_cell.angle_gamma   90.00
#
_symmetry.space_group_name_H-M   'P 1'
#
loop_
_entity.id
_entity.type
_entity.pdbx_description
1 polymer ?
#
loop_
_entity_poly.entity_id
_entity_poly.type
_entity_poly.pdbx_seq_one_letter_code
_entity_poly.pdbx_strand_id
1 'polypeptide(L)'
;MQKKANTPSPLALAFFYWYCHPDFREEIEGDLMERFQMYLREYGYNKANRLFVKEVIFLFRPSIVGNIYHLTHINAMEITNQNKRLFTIVTIALGILSIPLIAMIFTTEVNWKIFDFIIAGVLLLGTGLMFEWILRKVKSAKQRFLLLISLFAALILIWAELAVGIFGTPFAGT
;
A
#
# COMPACT_ATOMS: atom_id res chain seq x y z
N MET A 1 -34.89 -37.93 10.66
CA MET A 1 -33.54 -37.39 10.90
C MET A 1 -33.53 -35.93 10.46
N GLN A 2 -33.33 -34.99 11.40
CA GLN A 2 -33.41 -33.55 11.14
C GLN A 2 -32.33 -33.13 10.14
N LYS A 3 -32.74 -32.63 8.97
CA LYS A 3 -31.84 -32.08 7.96
C LYS A 3 -31.32 -30.75 8.52
N LYS A 4 -30.15 -30.77 9.17
CA LYS A 4 -29.46 -29.57 9.64
C LYS A 4 -29.40 -28.60 8.46
N ALA A 5 -30.07 -27.46 8.56
CA ALA A 5 -29.98 -26.42 7.54
C ALA A 5 -28.49 -26.08 7.43
N ASN A 6 -27.89 -26.35 6.28
CA ASN A 6 -26.47 -26.09 6.05
C ASN A 6 -26.30 -24.57 5.95
N THR A 7 -26.13 -23.91 7.07
CA THR A 7 -25.89 -22.48 7.16
C THR A 7 -24.41 -22.16 6.92
N PRO A 8 -24.10 -21.02 6.29
CA PRO A 8 -22.72 -20.59 6.09
C PRO A 8 -22.07 -20.29 7.44
N SER A 9 -20.75 -20.12 7.44
CA SER A 9 -19.98 -19.84 8.65
C SER A 9 -20.55 -18.61 9.40
N PRO A 10 -20.98 -18.76 10.67
CA PRO A 10 -21.55 -17.66 11.44
C PRO A 10 -20.53 -16.55 11.72
N LEU A 11 -19.24 -16.88 11.76
CA LEU A 11 -18.17 -15.91 11.91
C LEU A 11 -18.05 -14.99 10.68
N ALA A 12 -18.19 -15.55 9.48
CA ALA A 12 -18.13 -14.77 8.25
C ALA A 12 -19.35 -13.84 8.12
N LEU A 13 -20.54 -14.32 8.49
CA LEU A 13 -21.75 -13.48 8.57
C LEU A 13 -21.61 -12.37 9.63
N ALA A 14 -21.11 -12.70 10.82
CA ALA A 14 -20.89 -11.70 11.87
C ALA A 14 -19.88 -10.64 11.44
N PHE A 15 -18.81 -11.04 10.75
CA PHE A 15 -17.84 -10.12 10.16
C PHE A 15 -18.50 -9.22 9.10
N PHE A 16 -19.30 -9.79 8.20
CA PHE A 16 -20.08 -9.03 7.20
C PHE A 16 -21.00 -7.99 7.85
N TYR A 17 -21.78 -8.38 8.87
CA TYR A 17 -22.68 -7.46 9.58
C TYR A 17 -21.94 -6.36 10.33
N TRP A 18 -20.72 -6.63 10.80
CA TRP A 18 -19.91 -5.63 11.50
C TRP A 18 -19.42 -4.52 10.57
N TYR A 19 -19.01 -4.85 9.33
CA TYR A 19 -18.49 -3.82 8.40
C TYR A 19 -19.56 -3.22 7.47
N CYS A 20 -20.57 -3.98 7.06
CA CYS A 20 -21.52 -3.55 6.03
C CYS A 20 -22.55 -2.55 6.56
N HIS A 21 -22.68 -1.42 5.86
CA HIS A 21 -23.69 -0.38 6.15
C HIS A 21 -25.11 -0.97 6.07
N PRO A 22 -26.05 -0.57 6.96
CA PRO A 22 -27.42 -1.09 6.97
C PRO A 22 -28.14 -0.96 5.62
N ASP A 23 -27.96 0.14 4.89
CA ASP A 23 -28.67 0.41 3.62
C ASP A 23 -28.41 -0.60 2.50
N PHE A 24 -27.21 -1.20 2.44
CA PHE A 24 -26.84 -2.17 1.41
C PHE A 24 -26.79 -3.60 1.93
N ARG A 25 -27.02 -3.78 3.24
CA ARG A 25 -26.84 -5.07 3.92
C ARG A 25 -27.77 -6.12 3.35
N GLU A 26 -29.05 -5.79 3.21
CA GLU A 26 -30.08 -6.74 2.77
C GLU A 26 -29.81 -7.24 1.35
N GLU A 27 -29.47 -6.33 0.43
CA GLU A 27 -29.20 -6.66 -0.97
C GLU A 27 -27.94 -7.52 -1.11
N ILE A 28 -26.84 -7.14 -0.45
CA ILE A 28 -25.56 -7.87 -0.52
C ILE A 28 -25.66 -9.23 0.18
N GLU A 29 -26.34 -9.29 1.33
CA GLU A 29 -26.57 -10.56 2.03
C GLU A 29 -27.38 -11.53 1.17
N GLY A 30 -28.42 -11.03 0.49
CA GLY A 30 -29.24 -11.82 -0.42
C GLY A 30 -28.40 -12.47 -1.52
N ASP A 31 -27.57 -11.68 -2.21
CA ASP A 31 -26.69 -12.14 -3.28
C ASP A 31 -25.62 -13.14 -2.79
N LEU A 32 -25.02 -12.90 -1.62
CA LEU A 32 -24.08 -13.85 -0.99
C LEU A 32 -24.77 -15.17 -0.62
N MET A 33 -26.00 -15.11 -0.12
CA MET A 33 -26.76 -16.31 0.25
C MET A 33 -27.18 -17.10 -0.99
N GLU A 34 -27.57 -16.44 -2.07
CA GLU A 34 -27.91 -17.08 -3.34
C GLU A 34 -26.71 -17.86 -3.91
N ARG A 35 -25.53 -17.23 -3.99
CA ARG A 35 -24.30 -17.90 -4.43
C ARG A 35 -23.90 -19.05 -3.52
N PHE A 36 -24.03 -18.88 -2.20
CA PHE A 36 -23.75 -19.96 -1.26
C PHE A 36 -24.67 -21.17 -1.50
N GLN A 37 -25.97 -20.95 -1.70
CA GLN A 37 -26.92 -22.03 -2.03
C GLN A 37 -26.60 -22.70 -3.36
N MET A 38 -26.18 -21.92 -4.38
CA MET A 38 -25.72 -22.46 -5.66
C MET A 38 -24.52 -23.39 -5.46
N TYR A 39 -23.48 -22.94 -4.75
CA TYR A 39 -22.30 -23.76 -4.48
C TYR A 39 -22.59 -24.96 -3.56
N LEU A 40 -23.55 -24.84 -2.63
CA LEU A 40 -23.99 -25.94 -1.80
C LEU A 40 -24.57 -27.08 -2.64
N ARG A 41 -25.38 -26.75 -3.65
CA ARG A 41 -25.99 -27.73 -4.56
C ARG A 41 -24.96 -28.37 -5.50
N GLU A 42 -24.02 -27.60 -6.00
CA GLU A 42 -23.08 -28.05 -7.02
C GLU A 42 -21.84 -28.78 -6.45
N TYR A 43 -21.30 -28.31 -5.32
CA TYR A 43 -20.00 -28.76 -4.80
C TYR A 43 -20.03 -29.26 -3.35
N GLY A 44 -21.14 -29.09 -2.64
CA GLY A 44 -21.29 -29.47 -1.24
C GLY A 44 -20.74 -28.45 -0.23
N TYR A 45 -21.00 -28.73 1.06
CA TYR A 45 -20.84 -27.78 2.17
C TYR A 45 -19.46 -27.14 2.29
N ASN A 46 -18.40 -27.95 2.30
CA ASN A 46 -17.05 -27.48 2.60
C ASN A 46 -16.56 -26.47 1.55
N LYS A 47 -16.84 -26.74 0.26
CA LYS A 47 -16.42 -25.86 -0.83
C LYS A 47 -17.27 -24.60 -0.89
N ALA A 48 -18.59 -24.73 -0.70
CA ALA A 48 -19.49 -23.58 -0.61
C ALA A 48 -19.11 -22.63 0.53
N ASN A 49 -18.81 -23.16 1.72
CA ASN A 49 -18.44 -22.35 2.87
C ASN A 49 -17.11 -21.61 2.66
N ARG A 50 -16.12 -22.26 2.03
CA ARG A 50 -14.85 -21.61 1.69
C ARG A 50 -15.03 -20.50 0.66
N LEU A 51 -15.90 -20.71 -0.33
CA LEU A 51 -16.21 -19.69 -1.34
C LEU A 51 -16.95 -18.51 -0.72
N PHE A 52 -17.92 -18.76 0.14
CA PHE A 52 -18.63 -17.72 0.89
C PHE A 52 -17.67 -16.85 1.74
N VAL A 53 -16.79 -17.48 2.52
CA VAL A 53 -15.78 -16.74 3.31
C VAL A 53 -14.88 -15.91 2.40
N LYS A 54 -14.44 -16.47 1.27
CA LYS A 54 -13.62 -15.75 0.29
C LYS A 54 -14.37 -14.53 -0.27
N GLU A 55 -15.65 -14.67 -0.61
CA GLU A 55 -16.48 -13.58 -1.13
C GLU A 55 -16.68 -12.50 -0.08
N VAL A 56 -17.01 -12.85 1.16
CA VAL A 56 -17.15 -11.88 2.27
C VAL A 56 -15.86 -11.08 2.51
N ILE A 57 -14.70 -11.75 2.47
CA ILE A 57 -13.39 -11.08 2.61
C ILE A 57 -13.08 -10.21 1.39
N PHE A 58 -13.36 -10.68 0.17
CA PHE A 58 -13.13 -9.93 -1.05
C PHE A 58 -14.08 -8.72 -1.21
N LEU A 59 -15.27 -8.82 -0.63
CA LEU A 59 -16.28 -7.77 -0.60
C LEU A 59 -15.96 -6.67 0.41
N PHE A 60 -14.95 -6.86 1.27
CA PHE A 60 -14.37 -5.84 2.14
C PHE A 60 -13.63 -4.77 1.31
N ARG A 61 -14.40 -3.97 0.56
CA ARG A 61 -13.95 -2.80 -0.18
C ARG A 61 -14.26 -1.55 0.63
N PRO A 62 -13.38 -0.52 0.62
CA PRO A 62 -13.58 0.72 1.38
C PRO A 62 -14.94 1.39 1.14
N SER A 63 -15.52 1.19 -0.05
CA SER A 63 -16.78 1.79 -0.46
C SER A 63 -18.02 1.22 0.23
N ILE A 64 -17.97 0.05 0.89
CA ILE A 64 -19.12 -0.64 1.53
C ILE A 64 -19.05 -0.57 3.07
N VAL A 65 -17.88 -0.21 3.59
CA VAL A 65 -17.64 -0.14 5.03
C VAL A 65 -18.35 1.09 5.58
N GLY A 66 -19.34 0.87 6.45
CA GLY A 66 -20.25 1.91 6.95
C GLY A 66 -19.56 3.15 7.51
N ASN A 67 -18.42 2.97 8.17
CA ASN A 67 -17.65 4.05 8.79
C ASN A 67 -16.96 4.98 7.76
N ILE A 68 -16.86 4.57 6.50
CA ILE A 68 -16.15 5.29 5.44
C ILE A 68 -17.09 6.19 4.64
N TYR A 69 -18.38 5.88 4.53
CA TYR A 69 -19.35 6.72 3.80
C TYR A 69 -19.46 8.15 4.35
N HIS A 70 -19.46 8.29 5.67
CA HIS A 70 -19.49 9.60 6.31
C HIS A 70 -18.15 10.33 6.14
N LEU A 71 -17.03 9.61 6.17
CA LEU A 71 -15.69 10.18 5.92
C LEU A 71 -15.51 10.62 4.47
N THR A 72 -16.15 9.95 3.50
CA THR A 72 -16.12 10.36 2.10
C THR A 72 -16.99 11.58 1.81
N HIS A 73 -18.03 11.83 2.61
CA HIS A 73 -18.99 12.91 2.35
C HIS A 73 -18.76 14.18 3.18
N ILE A 74 -18.11 14.09 4.34
CA ILE A 74 -17.83 15.25 5.20
C ILE A 74 -16.35 15.62 5.10
N ASN A 75 -16.00 16.52 4.19
CA ASN A 75 -14.74 17.30 4.17
C ASN A 75 -13.45 16.53 4.50
N ALA A 76 -13.32 15.26 4.11
CA ALA A 76 -12.01 14.63 4.07
C ALA A 76 -11.20 15.41 3.06
N MET A 77 -10.12 16.05 3.54
CA MET A 77 -9.07 16.70 2.77
C MET A 77 -9.11 16.19 1.33
N GLU A 78 -9.50 17.04 0.40
CA GLU A 78 -9.36 16.77 -1.02
C GLU A 78 -7.85 16.71 -1.27
N ILE A 79 -7.23 15.56 -0.95
CA ILE A 79 -5.86 15.25 -1.29
C ILE A 79 -5.93 15.10 -2.81
N THR A 80 -5.82 16.24 -3.49
CA THR A 80 -5.67 16.30 -4.93
C THR A 80 -4.63 15.26 -5.34
N ASN A 81 -4.78 14.62 -6.50
CA ASN A 81 -3.90 13.51 -6.92
C ASN A 81 -2.40 13.88 -6.83
N GLN A 82 -2.11 15.18 -6.89
CA GLN A 82 -0.84 15.85 -6.62
C GLN A 82 -0.30 15.60 -5.20
N ASN A 83 -1.11 15.87 -4.18
CA ASN A 83 -0.76 15.71 -2.77
C ASN A 83 -0.61 14.23 -2.40
N LYS A 84 -1.35 13.32 -3.07
CA LYS A 84 -1.22 11.87 -2.87
C LYS A 84 0.15 11.35 -3.29
N ARG A 85 0.67 11.82 -4.42
CA ARG A 85 1.98 11.41 -4.94
C ARG A 85 3.13 11.93 -4.08
N LEU A 86 3.06 13.20 -3.67
CA LEU A 86 4.05 13.77 -2.76
C LEU A 86 4.02 13.06 -1.39
N PHE A 87 2.83 12.80 -0.84
CA PHE A 87 2.69 12.02 0.39
C PHE A 87 3.28 10.60 0.25
N THR A 88 3.09 9.97 -0.91
CA THR A 88 3.68 8.66 -1.22
C THR A 88 5.21 8.73 -1.24
N ILE A 89 5.80 9.73 -1.90
CA ILE A 89 7.26 9.94 -1.95
C ILE A 89 7.83 10.13 -0.54
N VAL A 90 7.21 11.00 0.26
CA VAL A 90 7.66 11.27 1.64
C VAL A 90 7.55 10.02 2.50
N THR A 91 6.45 9.27 2.39
CA THR A 91 6.24 8.02 3.14
C THR A 91 7.27 6.96 2.78
N ILE A 92 7.58 6.79 1.49
CA ILE A 92 8.62 5.85 1.03
C ILE A 92 9.99 6.28 1.53
N ALA A 93 10.35 7.56 1.39
CA ALA A 93 11.65 8.06 1.85
C ALA A 93 11.83 7.86 3.36
N LEU A 94 10.80 8.16 4.15
CA LEU A 94 10.81 7.93 5.60
C LEU A 94 10.90 6.44 5.94
N GLY A 95 10.19 5.58 5.20
CA GLY A 95 10.27 4.13 5.37
C GLY A 95 11.68 3.58 5.11
N ILE A 96 12.36 4.06 4.06
CA ILE A 96 13.75 3.68 3.75
C ILE A 96 14.70 4.16 4.86
N LEU A 97 14.59 5.41 5.30
CA LEU A 97 15.42 5.96 6.39
C LEU A 97 15.16 5.30 7.75
N SER A 98 13.99 4.70 7.94
CA SER A 98 13.69 3.96 9.15
C SER A 98 14.52 2.67 9.27
N ILE A 99 14.99 2.10 8.15
CA ILE A 99 15.80 0.88 8.16
C ILE A 99 17.11 1.08 8.94
N PRO A 100 18.00 2.04 8.59
CA PRO A 100 19.20 2.30 9.36
C PRO A 100 18.88 2.72 10.79
N LEU A 101 17.85 3.56 11.01
CA LEU A 101 17.46 3.98 12.35
C LEU A 101 17.15 2.79 13.27
N ILE A 102 16.38 1.82 12.77
CA ILE A 102 16.07 0.58 13.48
C ILE A 102 17.34 -0.28 13.63
N ALA A 103 18.17 -0.39 12.58
CA ALA A 103 19.40 -1.16 12.63
C ALA A 103 20.37 -0.67 13.72
N MET A 104 20.51 0.64 13.92
CA MET A 104 21.38 1.20 14.98
C MET A 104 20.91 0.83 16.40
N ILE A 105 19.64 0.45 16.59
CA ILE A 105 19.13 -0.02 17.88
C ILE A 105 19.63 -1.44 18.17
N PHE A 106 19.81 -2.26 17.12
CA PHE A 106 20.17 -3.67 17.24
C PHE A 106 21.66 -3.96 17.06
N THR A 107 22.39 -3.12 16.35
CA THR A 107 23.80 -3.33 16.03
C THR A 107 24.61 -2.03 16.05
N THR A 108 25.89 -2.13 16.41
CA THR A 108 26.87 -1.04 16.31
C THR A 108 27.55 -0.98 14.94
N GLU A 109 27.30 -1.95 14.05
CA GLU A 109 27.86 -1.97 12.69
C GLU A 109 27.29 -0.86 11.80
N VAL A 110 26.02 -0.48 12.04
CA VAL A 110 25.38 0.66 11.38
C VAL A 110 25.46 1.84 12.34
N ASN A 111 26.34 2.80 12.06
CA ASN A 111 26.52 3.99 12.89
C ASN A 111 26.35 5.27 12.06
N TRP A 112 25.11 5.58 11.71
CA TRP A 112 24.77 6.78 10.96
C TRP A 112 24.62 7.98 11.91
N LYS A 113 25.33 9.06 11.62
CA LYS A 113 25.16 10.35 12.29
C LYS A 113 23.89 11.01 11.77
N ILE A 114 23.37 11.98 12.54
CA ILE A 114 22.21 12.79 12.13
C ILE A 114 22.43 13.43 10.75
N PHE A 115 23.66 13.84 10.43
CA PHE A 115 24.01 14.38 9.12
C PHE A 115 23.81 13.37 7.99
N ASP A 116 24.09 12.08 8.19
CA ASP A 116 23.89 11.03 7.19
C ASP A 116 22.40 10.86 6.88
N PHE A 117 21.55 10.91 7.92
CA PHE A 117 20.10 10.90 7.74
C PHE A 117 19.59 12.14 6.98
N ILE A 118 20.14 13.32 7.24
CA ILE A 118 19.77 14.55 6.52
C ILE A 118 20.19 14.45 5.06
N ILE A 119 21.44 14.04 4.78
CA ILE A 119 21.96 13.91 3.41
C ILE A 119 21.15 12.87 2.63
N ALA A 120 20.94 11.68 3.21
CA ALA A 120 20.14 10.63 2.60
C ALA A 120 18.67 11.06 2.40
N GLY A 121 18.09 11.80 3.36
CA GLY A 121 16.74 12.35 3.24
C GLY A 121 16.60 13.37 2.12
N VAL A 122 17.54 14.32 2.01
CA VAL A 122 17.57 15.30 0.92
C VAL A 122 17.75 14.60 -0.43
N LEU A 123 18.64 13.60 -0.49
CA LEU A 123 18.90 12.83 -1.71
C LEU A 123 17.64 12.06 -2.17
N LEU A 124 16.97 11.34 -1.26
CA LEU A 124 15.76 10.56 -1.56
C LEU A 124 14.58 11.45 -1.95
N LEU A 125 14.30 12.49 -1.16
CA LEU A 125 13.20 13.42 -1.44
C LEU A 125 13.46 14.22 -2.72
N GLY A 126 14.68 14.72 -2.90
CA GLY A 126 15.08 15.43 -4.12
C GLY A 126 14.93 14.55 -5.36
N THR A 127 15.37 13.28 -5.28
CA THR A 127 15.20 12.33 -6.38
C THR A 127 13.74 12.00 -6.65
N GLY A 128 12.91 11.82 -5.61
CA GLY A 128 11.47 11.59 -5.76
C GLY A 128 10.75 12.77 -6.43
N LEU A 129 11.10 14.01 -6.06
CA LEU A 129 10.57 15.22 -6.69
C LEU A 129 11.03 15.35 -8.15
N MET A 130 12.30 15.06 -8.45
CA MET A 130 12.83 15.05 -9.81
C MET A 130 12.13 14.00 -10.68
N PHE A 131 11.96 12.79 -10.14
CA PHE A 131 11.21 11.71 -10.79
C PHE A 131 9.80 12.18 -11.14
N GLU A 132 9.09 12.77 -10.19
CA GLU A 132 7.75 13.29 -10.39
C GLU A 132 7.71 14.39 -11.45
N TRP A 133 8.66 15.32 -11.44
CA TRP A 133 8.81 16.38 -12.43
C TRP A 133 8.99 15.80 -13.84
N ILE A 134 9.85 14.80 -14.01
CA ILE A 134 10.06 14.10 -15.28
C ILE A 134 8.74 13.49 -15.77
N LEU A 135 7.99 12.79 -14.91
CA LEU A 135 6.73 12.15 -15.33
C LEU A 135 5.67 13.18 -15.77
N ARG A 136 5.73 14.41 -15.25
CA ARG A 136 4.76 15.48 -15.55
C ARG A 136 5.13 16.28 -16.78
N LYS A 137 6.40 16.59 -16.96
CA LYS A 137 6.87 17.49 -18.01
C LYS A 137 7.17 16.76 -19.31
N VAL A 138 7.65 15.52 -19.25
CA VAL A 138 8.10 14.77 -20.42
C VAL A 138 6.98 13.91 -20.99
N LYS A 139 6.46 14.33 -22.16
CA LYS A 139 5.37 13.62 -22.87
C LYS A 139 5.85 12.39 -23.66
N SER A 140 7.11 12.42 -24.13
CA SER A 140 7.69 11.33 -24.93
C SER A 140 8.12 10.16 -24.04
N ALA A 141 7.56 8.96 -24.27
CA ALA A 141 7.88 7.77 -23.49
C ALA A 141 9.36 7.38 -23.56
N LYS A 142 9.99 7.52 -24.74
CA LYS A 142 11.42 7.22 -24.94
C LYS A 142 12.32 8.15 -24.14
N GLN A 143 12.07 9.47 -24.21
CA GLN A 143 12.85 10.46 -23.46
C GLN A 143 12.62 10.32 -21.95
N ARG A 144 11.36 10.07 -21.54
CA ARG A 144 11.02 9.81 -20.14
C ARG A 144 11.80 8.60 -19.60
N PHE A 145 11.83 7.49 -20.34
CA PHE A 145 12.57 6.31 -19.92
C PHE A 145 14.07 6.56 -19.78
N LEU A 146 14.69 7.24 -20.76
CA LEU A 146 16.11 7.60 -20.71
C LEU A 146 16.45 8.50 -19.52
N LEU A 147 15.64 9.54 -19.27
CA LEU A 147 15.85 10.45 -18.14
C LEU A 147 15.66 9.74 -16.79
N LEU A 148 14.71 8.82 -16.70
CA LEU A 148 14.51 8.02 -15.49
C LEU A 148 15.69 7.10 -15.22
N ILE A 149 16.18 6.38 -16.23
CA ILE A 149 17.39 5.54 -16.07
C ILE A 149 18.57 6.39 -15.61
N SER A 150 18.80 7.54 -16.26
CA SER A 150 19.88 8.45 -15.90
C SER A 150 19.75 8.95 -14.47
N LEU A 151 18.54 9.28 -14.02
CA LEU A 151 18.26 9.72 -12.65
C LEU A 151 18.57 8.61 -11.64
N PHE A 152 18.13 7.38 -11.90
CA PHE A 152 18.42 6.24 -11.02
C PHE A 152 19.91 5.88 -11.00
N ALA A 153 20.59 5.94 -12.15
CA ALA A 153 22.03 5.74 -12.20
C ALA A 153 22.76 6.79 -11.38
N ALA A 154 22.40 8.08 -11.50
CA ALA A 154 22.96 9.14 -10.68
C ALA A 154 22.71 8.94 -9.19
N LEU A 155 21.49 8.55 -8.79
CA LEU A 155 21.16 8.24 -7.39
C LEU A 155 22.07 7.14 -6.84
N ILE A 156 22.22 6.03 -7.58
CA ILE A 156 23.04 4.89 -7.13
C ILE A 156 24.52 5.28 -7.06
N LEU A 157 25.03 6.07 -8.02
CA LEU A 157 26.41 6.54 -8.00
C LEU A 157 26.70 7.45 -6.81
N ILE A 158 25.81 8.41 -6.56
CA ILE A 158 25.93 9.31 -5.39
C ILE A 158 25.84 8.49 -4.11
N TRP A 159 24.91 7.54 -4.03
CA TRP A 159 24.77 6.67 -2.86
C TRP A 159 26.01 5.82 -2.62
N ALA A 160 26.58 5.23 -3.68
CA ALA A 160 27.79 4.43 -3.59
C ALA A 160 29.00 5.26 -3.16
N GLU A 161 29.12 6.50 -3.63
CA GLU A 161 30.18 7.41 -3.20
C GLU A 161 30.02 7.78 -1.72
N LEU A 162 28.81 8.12 -1.29
CA LEU A 162 28.56 8.47 0.11
C LEU A 162 28.72 7.27 1.06
N ALA A 163 28.35 6.06 0.63
CA ALA A 163 28.38 4.87 1.49
C ALA A 163 29.72 4.14 1.47
N VAL A 164 30.38 4.07 0.31
CA VAL A 164 31.58 3.24 0.09
C VAL A 164 32.78 4.07 -0.35
N GLY A 165 32.58 5.28 -0.89
CA GLY A 165 33.70 6.13 -1.33
C GLY A 165 34.45 5.58 -2.54
N ILE A 166 33.72 4.98 -3.50
CA ILE A 166 34.28 4.32 -4.69
C ILE A 166 35.27 5.20 -5.48
N PHE A 167 35.03 6.51 -5.57
CA PHE A 167 35.84 7.42 -6.36
C PHE A 167 36.95 8.12 -5.55
N GLY A 168 37.01 7.91 -4.23
CA GLY A 168 38.03 8.51 -3.37
C GLY A 168 37.97 10.04 -3.31
N THR A 169 36.78 10.63 -3.51
CA THR A 169 36.63 12.09 -3.47
C THR A 169 36.52 12.58 -2.02
N PRO A 170 36.73 13.90 -1.76
CA PRO A 170 36.55 14.48 -0.42
C PRO A 170 35.11 14.37 0.12
N PHE A 171 34.16 13.96 -0.72
CA PHE A 171 32.76 13.77 -0.36
C PHE A 171 32.43 12.33 0.08
N ALA A 172 33.38 11.39 -0.03
CA ALA A 172 33.21 10.03 0.42
C ALA A 172 32.91 9.98 1.93
N GLY A 173 32.02 9.08 2.35
CA GLY A 173 31.66 8.92 3.76
C GLY A 173 32.86 8.52 4.63
N THR A 174 33.18 9.35 5.63
CA THR A 174 34.24 9.13 6.65
C THR A 174 33.66 8.81 8.02
#